data_AF-A0A2S1YMJ0-F1
#
_entry.id   AF-A0A2S1YMJ0-F1
#
_cell.length_a   1.000
_cell.length_b   1.000
_cell.length_c   1.000
_cell.angle_alpha   90.00
_cell.angle_beta   90.00
_cell.angle_gamma   90.00
#
_symmetry.space_group_name_H-M   'P 1'
#
loop_
_entity.id
_entity.type
_entity.pdbx_description
1 polymer ?
#
loop_
_entity_poly.entity_id
_entity_poly.type
_entity_poly.pdbx_seq_one_letter_code
_entity_poly.pdbx_strand_id
1 'polypeptide(L)'
;MAIWQYLLLVVPEDSIDSNYECIFKNNKTEYLPETDSFWNNFNGNIPSIISEFDQIIPKANWGNETCLNWKGNGNNDEDNDACICLSDDKSKIESFQFRIDLRKASNITDVLQSILSLCKKNHFILIDLKGEIFQPNLEDIFKSIKASNATRFLNDPIQFFEDLSKNNSNETRLG
;
A
#
# COMPACT_ATOMS: atom_id res chain seq x y z
N MET A 1 -2.41 -11.06 3.80
CA MET A 1 -1.25 -10.14 3.94
C MET A 1 -0.30 -10.73 4.97
N ALA A 2 1.01 -10.73 4.73
CA ALA A 2 1.94 -11.15 5.77
C ALA A 2 1.88 -10.14 6.92
N ILE A 3 1.82 -10.63 8.17
CA ILE A 3 1.46 -9.78 9.31
C ILE A 3 2.48 -8.65 9.57
N TRP A 4 3.73 -8.79 9.11
CA TRP A 4 4.82 -7.81 9.24
C TRP A 4 4.87 -6.76 8.12
N GLN A 5 3.97 -6.82 7.15
CA GLN A 5 3.91 -5.85 6.05
C GLN A 5 2.91 -4.73 6.34
N TYR A 6 3.22 -3.52 5.87
CA TYR A 6 2.32 -2.37 5.89
C TYR A 6 1.92 -1.98 4.46
N LEU A 7 0.62 -1.97 4.19
CA LEU A 7 0.04 -1.70 2.87
C LEU A 7 -0.40 -0.24 2.75
N LEU A 8 0.00 0.38 1.64
CA LEU A 8 -0.45 1.70 1.23
C LEU A 8 -0.97 1.64 -0.22
N LEU A 9 -2.09 2.29 -0.42
CA LEU A 9 -2.65 2.59 -1.73
C LEU A 9 -2.10 3.94 -2.19
N VAL A 10 -1.83 4.08 -3.48
CA VAL A 10 -1.36 5.32 -4.10
C VAL A 10 -2.49 5.85 -4.99
N VAL A 11 -2.75 7.15 -4.93
CA VAL A 11 -3.72 7.81 -5.81
C VAL A 11 -3.24 9.23 -6.20
N PRO A 12 -3.71 9.81 -7.30
CA PRO A 12 -3.48 11.22 -7.62
C PRO A 12 -4.05 12.15 -6.54
N GLU A 13 -3.31 13.17 -6.14
CA GLU A 13 -3.73 14.13 -5.10
C GLU A 13 -5.09 14.79 -5.44
N ASP A 14 -5.24 15.24 -6.69
CA ASP A 14 -6.44 15.93 -7.19
C ASP A 14 -7.69 15.03 -7.31
N SER A 15 -7.59 13.74 -6.95
CA SER A 15 -8.68 12.77 -7.09
C SER A 15 -9.48 12.53 -5.81
N ILE A 16 -9.05 13.06 -4.67
CA ILE A 16 -9.67 12.78 -3.36
C ILE A 16 -11.05 13.40 -3.21
N ASP A 17 -11.24 14.63 -3.68
CA ASP A 17 -12.48 15.37 -3.43
C ASP A 17 -13.71 14.76 -4.12
N SER A 18 -13.53 13.95 -5.17
CA SER A 18 -14.64 13.41 -5.97
C SER A 18 -15.12 12.02 -5.51
N ASN A 19 -14.25 11.15 -4.98
CA ASN A 19 -14.57 9.72 -4.80
C ASN A 19 -14.25 9.17 -3.41
N TYR A 20 -13.50 9.89 -2.56
CA TYR A 20 -12.91 9.35 -1.34
C TYR A 20 -13.94 8.86 -0.30
N GLU A 21 -14.95 9.67 0.03
CA GLU A 21 -15.95 9.27 1.02
C GLU A 21 -16.77 8.05 0.55
N CYS A 22 -17.06 7.97 -0.75
CA CYS A 22 -17.82 6.87 -1.32
C CYS A 22 -17.06 5.55 -1.18
N ILE A 23 -15.75 5.56 -1.40
CA ILE A 23 -14.93 4.35 -1.46
C ILE A 23 -14.52 3.90 -0.06
N PHE A 24 -14.01 4.79 0.80
CA PHE A 24 -13.45 4.35 2.07
C PHE A 24 -14.46 4.35 3.23
N LYS A 25 -15.45 5.26 3.26
CA LYS A 25 -16.48 5.23 4.33
C LYS A 25 -17.54 4.14 4.09
N ASN A 26 -17.82 3.79 2.83
CA ASN A 26 -18.86 2.81 2.50
C ASN A 26 -18.34 1.43 2.12
N ASN A 27 -17.01 1.22 2.02
CA ASN A 27 -16.48 -0.12 1.83
C ASN A 27 -16.70 -0.94 3.11
N LYS A 28 -17.75 -1.77 3.07
CA LYS A 28 -18.12 -2.72 4.12
C LYS A 28 -17.54 -4.12 3.86
N THR A 29 -16.69 -4.26 2.85
CA THR A 29 -16.13 -5.55 2.46
C THR A 29 -14.77 -5.75 3.12
N GLU A 30 -14.35 -7.02 3.24
CA GLU A 30 -12.98 -7.37 3.65
C GLU A 30 -11.96 -7.19 2.53
N TYR A 31 -12.40 -6.79 1.33
CA TYR A 31 -11.55 -6.61 0.17
C TYR A 31 -10.97 -5.20 0.10
N LEU A 32 -9.83 -5.10 -0.59
CA LEU A 32 -9.23 -3.82 -0.92
C LEU A 32 -10.23 -2.99 -1.74
N PRO A 33 -10.36 -1.69 -1.43
CA PRO A 33 -11.23 -0.83 -2.21
C PRO A 33 -10.77 -0.76 -3.66
N GLU A 34 -11.74 -0.74 -4.58
CA GLU A 34 -11.48 -0.41 -5.97
C GLU A 34 -11.04 1.06 -6.08
N THR A 35 -9.94 1.31 -6.79
CA THR A 35 -9.31 2.64 -6.87
C THR A 35 -9.26 3.21 -8.28
N ASP A 36 -9.81 2.50 -9.27
CA ASP A 36 -9.84 2.87 -10.69
C ASP A 36 -10.43 4.27 -10.91
N SER A 37 -11.48 4.60 -10.18
CA SER A 37 -12.15 5.90 -10.28
C SER A 37 -11.26 7.09 -9.91
N PHE A 38 -10.25 6.91 -9.04
CA PHE A 38 -9.28 7.95 -8.69
C PHE A 38 -8.33 8.28 -9.84
N TRP A 39 -8.14 7.35 -10.77
CA TRP A 39 -7.19 7.50 -11.87
C TRP A 39 -7.80 8.04 -13.16
N ASN A 40 -9.13 8.23 -13.21
CA ASN A 40 -9.86 8.61 -14.42
C ASN A 40 -9.32 9.86 -15.13
N ASN A 41 -8.85 10.84 -14.36
CA ASN A 41 -8.36 12.11 -14.85
C ASN A 41 -6.82 12.22 -14.82
N PHE A 42 -6.12 11.17 -14.42
CA PHE A 42 -4.67 11.17 -14.37
C PHE A 42 -4.10 11.16 -15.79
N ASN A 43 -3.24 12.13 -16.10
CA ASN A 43 -2.63 12.32 -17.41
C ASN A 43 -1.09 12.32 -17.36
N GLY A 44 -0.51 11.81 -16.26
CA GLY A 44 0.94 11.71 -16.12
C GLY A 44 1.56 10.61 -16.98
N ASN A 45 2.89 10.57 -16.99
CA ASN A 45 3.65 9.65 -17.84
C ASN A 45 3.78 8.26 -17.19
N ILE A 46 2.82 7.37 -17.46
CA ILE A 46 2.77 6.00 -16.95
C ILE A 46 4.06 5.20 -17.24
N PRO A 47 4.61 5.18 -18.48
CA PRO A 47 5.90 4.53 -18.74
C PRO A 47 7.05 5.04 -17.88
N SER A 48 7.11 6.35 -17.62
CA SER A 48 8.14 6.94 -16.75
C SER A 48 7.98 6.49 -15.30
N ILE A 49 6.75 6.39 -14.79
CA ILE A 49 6.47 5.92 -13.43
C ILE A 49 6.92 4.47 -13.27
N ILE A 50 6.56 3.60 -14.22
CA ILE A 50 6.95 2.19 -14.22
C ILE A 50 8.47 2.06 -14.27
N SER A 51 9.13 2.78 -15.18
CA SER A 51 10.58 2.73 -15.34
C SER A 51 11.34 3.24 -14.10
N GLU A 52 10.79 4.22 -13.38
CA GLU A 52 11.38 4.70 -12.13
C GLU A 52 11.17 3.67 -11.01
N PHE A 53 10.00 3.05 -10.95
CA PHE A 53 9.70 2.01 -9.96
C PHE A 53 10.55 0.75 -10.16
N ASP A 54 10.90 0.40 -11.40
CA ASP A 54 11.83 -0.68 -11.74
C ASP A 54 13.21 -0.55 -11.08
N GLN A 55 13.59 0.67 -10.70
CA GLN A 55 14.85 0.95 -10.00
C GLN A 55 14.73 0.83 -8.48
N ILE A 56 13.51 0.78 -7.93
CA ILE A 56 13.25 0.76 -6.49
C ILE A 56 13.13 -0.67 -5.98
N ILE A 57 12.28 -1.48 -6.62
CA ILE A 57 12.06 -2.89 -6.30
C ILE A 57 12.26 -3.69 -7.59
N PRO A 58 12.88 -4.87 -7.56
CA PRO A 58 12.97 -5.72 -8.73
C PRO A 58 11.58 -6.14 -9.25
N LYS A 59 11.44 -6.21 -10.58
CA LYS A 59 10.25 -6.79 -11.21
C LYS A 59 10.06 -8.24 -10.77
N ALA A 60 8.83 -8.57 -10.40
CA ALA A 60 8.45 -9.95 -10.11
C ALA A 60 8.42 -10.78 -11.40
N ASN A 61 8.56 -12.09 -11.27
CA ASN A 61 8.46 -13.03 -12.38
C ASN A 61 7.01 -13.50 -12.64
N TRP A 62 6.02 -12.83 -12.03
CA TRP A 62 4.59 -13.06 -12.26
C TRP A 62 3.88 -11.75 -12.63
N GLY A 63 2.65 -11.88 -13.13
CA GLY A 63 1.88 -10.78 -13.69
C GLY A 63 1.78 -10.89 -15.21
N ASN A 64 1.36 -9.80 -15.84
CA ASN A 64 1.23 -9.70 -17.29
C ASN A 64 1.42 -8.23 -17.73
N GLU A 65 1.06 -7.92 -18.97
CA GLU A 65 1.27 -6.58 -19.54
C GLU A 65 0.40 -5.48 -18.93
N THR A 66 -0.68 -5.83 -18.22
CA THR A 66 -1.58 -4.89 -17.54
C THR A 66 -1.50 -5.00 -16.02
N CYS A 67 -1.08 -6.14 -15.48
CA CYS A 67 -0.88 -6.36 -14.05
C CYS A 67 0.62 -6.48 -13.76
N LEU A 68 1.24 -5.34 -13.46
CA LEU A 68 2.66 -5.19 -13.23
C LEU A 68 2.98 -5.41 -11.76
N ASN A 69 3.88 -6.35 -11.46
CA ASN A 69 4.23 -6.71 -10.09
C ASN A 69 5.73 -6.54 -9.83
N TRP A 70 6.07 -6.11 -8.62
CA TRP A 70 7.44 -6.01 -8.12
C TRP A 70 7.56 -6.76 -6.80
N LYS A 71 8.70 -7.42 -6.57
CA LYS A 71 8.95 -8.18 -5.35
C LYS A 71 10.40 -8.05 -4.89
N GLY A 72 10.58 -7.81 -3.59
CA GLY A 72 11.86 -7.89 -2.91
C GLY A 72 12.48 -9.28 -2.97
N ASN A 73 13.79 -9.36 -2.72
CA ASN A 73 14.47 -10.64 -2.82
C ASN A 73 14.24 -11.50 -1.56
N GLY A 74 13.39 -12.53 -1.68
CA GLY A 74 13.12 -13.47 -0.60
C GLY A 74 14.37 -14.20 -0.06
N ASN A 75 15.42 -14.39 -0.89
CA ASN A 75 16.68 -14.97 -0.43
C ASN A 75 17.46 -14.04 0.52
N ASN A 76 17.12 -12.76 0.52
CA ASN A 76 17.66 -11.75 1.43
C ASN A 76 16.68 -11.43 2.57
N ASP A 77 15.65 -12.26 2.81
CA ASP A 77 14.57 -11.97 3.76
C ASP A 77 13.87 -10.62 3.51
N GLU A 78 13.77 -10.18 2.26
CA GLU A 78 13.02 -9.00 1.87
C GLU A 78 11.65 -9.40 1.33
N ASP A 79 10.62 -8.82 1.90
CA ASP A 79 9.25 -9.11 1.51
C ASP A 79 8.51 -7.87 0.99
N ASN A 80 9.19 -6.76 0.69
CA ASN A 80 8.56 -5.60 0.04
C ASN A 80 7.93 -6.02 -1.29
N ASP A 81 6.79 -5.45 -1.67
CA ASP A 81 6.20 -5.67 -2.98
C ASP A 81 5.33 -4.51 -3.42
N ALA A 82 5.05 -4.46 -4.72
CA ALA A 82 4.15 -3.47 -5.29
C ALA A 82 3.39 -4.04 -6.48
N CYS A 83 2.26 -3.42 -6.79
CA CYS A 83 1.43 -3.76 -7.92
C CYS A 83 0.89 -2.47 -8.56
N ILE A 84 0.99 -2.40 -9.89
CA ILE A 84 0.27 -1.43 -10.71
C ILE A 84 -0.60 -2.24 -11.68
N CYS A 85 -1.91 -2.04 -11.62
CA CYS A 85 -2.82 -2.51 -12.65
C CYS A 85 -3.11 -1.37 -13.63
N LEU A 86 -3.13 -1.70 -14.91
CA LEU A 86 -3.41 -0.81 -16.02
C LEU A 86 -4.70 -1.26 -16.72
N SER A 87 -5.33 -0.33 -17.42
CA SER A 87 -6.40 -0.65 -18.37
C SER A 87 -5.91 -1.59 -19.47
N ASP A 88 -6.83 -2.27 -20.15
CA ASP A 88 -6.52 -3.21 -21.26
C ASP A 88 -5.65 -2.57 -22.36
N ASP A 89 -5.89 -1.30 -22.66
CA ASP A 89 -5.13 -0.52 -23.64
C ASP A 89 -3.85 0.14 -23.05
N LYS A 90 -3.60 -0.05 -21.76
CA LYS A 90 -2.46 0.48 -20.98
C LYS A 90 -2.40 2.01 -20.94
N SER A 91 -3.50 2.68 -21.28
CA SER A 91 -3.57 4.14 -21.30
C SER A 91 -3.79 4.76 -19.92
N LYS A 92 -4.28 3.96 -18.96
CA LYS A 92 -4.60 4.40 -17.61
C LYS A 92 -4.05 3.44 -16.57
N ILE A 93 -3.75 3.98 -15.39
CA ILE A 93 -3.61 3.19 -14.17
C ILE A 93 -5.02 2.93 -13.64
N GLU A 94 -5.29 1.73 -13.16
CA GLU A 94 -6.54 1.35 -12.49
C GLU A 94 -6.30 1.11 -10.99
N SER A 95 -5.10 0.70 -10.61
CA SER A 95 -4.69 0.69 -9.21
C SER A 95 -3.19 0.77 -9.08
N PHE A 96 -2.72 1.34 -7.98
CA PHE A 96 -1.33 1.34 -7.59
C PHE A 96 -1.24 1.17 -6.09
N GLN A 97 -0.53 0.14 -5.65
CA GLN A 97 -0.33 -0.15 -4.24
C GLN A 97 1.04 -0.75 -3.99
N PHE A 98 1.52 -0.61 -2.75
CA PHE A 98 2.75 -1.26 -2.31
C PHE A 98 2.68 -1.68 -0.84
N ARG A 99 3.47 -2.69 -0.51
CA ARG A 99 3.66 -3.21 0.83
C ARG A 99 5.12 -3.07 1.23
N ILE A 100 5.34 -2.43 2.37
CA ILE A 100 6.66 -2.34 2.99
C ILE A 100 6.78 -3.41 4.06
N ASP A 101 7.84 -4.21 3.97
CA ASP A 101 8.25 -5.15 4.99
C ASP A 101 8.93 -4.39 6.15
N LEU A 102 8.34 -4.43 7.34
CA LEU A 102 8.81 -3.63 8.48
C LEU A 102 9.93 -4.31 9.29
N ARG A 103 10.37 -5.51 8.92
CA ARG A 103 11.38 -6.27 9.70
C ARG A 103 12.78 -5.65 9.67
N LYS A 104 13.10 -4.85 8.65
CA LYS A 104 14.41 -4.22 8.48
C LYS A 104 14.27 -2.71 8.34
N ALA A 105 15.12 -1.96 9.04
CA ALA A 105 15.10 -0.50 8.98
C ALA A 105 15.40 0.04 7.56
N SER A 106 16.24 -0.64 6.78
CA SER A 106 16.56 -0.29 5.39
C SER A 106 15.34 -0.27 4.47
N ASN A 107 14.32 -1.09 4.74
CA ASN A 107 13.07 -1.05 3.98
C ASN A 107 12.32 0.28 4.17
N ILE A 108 12.47 0.91 5.34
CA ILE A 108 11.90 2.22 5.63
C ILE A 108 12.79 3.33 5.05
N THR A 109 14.10 3.28 5.30
CA THR A 109 15.02 4.36 4.90
C THR A 109 15.30 4.42 3.41
N ASP A 110 15.28 3.27 2.73
CA ASP A 110 15.75 3.16 1.35
C ASP A 110 14.55 2.93 0.42
N VAL A 111 13.77 1.86 0.66
CA VAL A 111 12.66 1.47 -0.23
C VAL A 111 11.48 2.43 -0.09
N LEU A 112 10.92 2.58 1.12
CA LEU A 112 9.80 3.49 1.34
C LEU A 112 10.17 4.92 0.93
N GLN A 113 11.29 5.46 1.40
CA GLN A 113 11.74 6.81 1.02
C GLN A 113 11.84 7.02 -0.50
N SER A 114 12.28 6.01 -1.26
CA SER A 114 12.33 6.08 -2.72
C SER A 114 10.93 6.12 -3.34
N ILE A 115 10.01 5.28 -2.86
CA ILE A 115 8.61 5.28 -3.30
C ILE A 115 7.94 6.62 -2.98
N LEU A 116 8.19 7.19 -1.79
CA LEU A 116 7.66 8.49 -1.41
C LEU A 116 8.19 9.61 -2.32
N SER A 117 9.45 9.53 -2.71
CA SER A 117 10.05 10.49 -3.63
C SER A 117 9.39 10.43 -5.02
N LEU A 118 9.13 9.22 -5.53
CA LEU A 118 8.36 9.00 -6.76
C LEU A 118 6.93 9.55 -6.63
N CYS A 119 6.25 9.28 -5.52
CA CYS A 119 4.89 9.77 -5.27
C CYS A 119 4.86 11.30 -5.26
N LYS A 120 5.77 11.94 -4.52
CA LYS A 120 5.89 13.39 -4.45
C LYS A 120 6.13 14.03 -5.82
N LYS A 121 6.99 13.44 -6.64
CA LYS A 121 7.29 13.92 -7.99
C LYS A 121 6.07 13.89 -8.92
N ASN A 122 5.18 12.93 -8.73
CA ASN A 122 4.00 12.73 -9.58
C ASN A 122 2.71 13.27 -8.96
N HIS A 123 2.80 14.06 -7.88
CA HIS A 123 1.63 14.59 -7.15
C HIS A 123 0.66 13.48 -6.70
N PHE A 124 1.23 12.40 -6.15
CA PHE A 124 0.47 11.32 -5.56
C PHE A 124 0.43 11.45 -4.04
N ILE A 125 -0.67 10.97 -3.48
CA ILE A 125 -0.85 10.80 -2.04
C ILE A 125 -1.11 9.32 -1.73
N LEU A 126 -1.12 9.02 -0.44
CA LEU A 126 -1.17 7.66 0.06
C LEU A 126 -2.38 7.47 0.94
N ILE A 127 -2.99 6.28 0.87
CA ILE A 127 -4.14 5.92 1.70
C ILE A 127 -3.86 4.57 2.36
N ASP A 128 -4.07 4.47 3.68
CA ASP A 128 -4.00 3.18 4.38
C ASP A 128 -5.34 2.43 4.36
N LEU A 129 -5.36 1.23 4.94
CA LEU A 129 -6.57 0.40 4.99
C LEU A 129 -7.68 0.94 5.90
N LYS A 130 -7.38 1.93 6.76
CA LYS A 130 -8.39 2.65 7.54
C LYS A 130 -8.95 3.85 6.76
N GLY A 131 -8.46 4.07 5.55
CA GLY A 131 -8.77 5.23 4.74
C GLY A 131 -7.94 6.46 5.11
N GLU A 132 -7.04 6.43 6.09
CA GLU A 132 -6.29 7.64 6.44
C GLU A 132 -5.41 8.10 5.26
N ILE A 133 -5.48 9.39 4.94
CA ILE A 133 -4.73 10.01 3.84
C ILE A 133 -3.41 10.57 4.38
N PHE A 134 -2.32 10.31 3.67
CA PHE A 134 -0.98 10.80 3.99
C PHE A 134 -0.36 11.49 2.78
N GLN A 135 0.33 12.59 3.05
CA GLN A 135 1.28 13.15 2.09
C GLN A 135 2.49 12.21 1.98
N PRO A 136 3.18 12.17 0.83
CA PRO A 136 4.29 11.25 0.59
C PRO A 136 5.57 11.69 1.30
N ASN A 137 5.56 11.67 2.62
CA ASN A 137 6.72 11.91 3.48
C ASN A 137 6.73 10.94 4.66
N LEU A 138 7.92 10.66 5.19
CA LEU A 138 8.07 9.66 6.25
C LEU A 138 7.35 10.06 7.53
N GLU A 139 7.36 11.34 7.91
CA GLU A 139 6.80 11.79 9.19
C GLU A 139 5.31 11.48 9.31
N ASP A 140 4.54 11.74 8.25
CA ASP A 140 3.10 11.51 8.23
C ASP A 140 2.76 10.02 8.31
N ILE A 141 3.50 9.20 7.57
CA ILE A 141 3.23 7.76 7.48
C ILE A 141 3.71 7.01 8.74
N PHE A 142 4.78 7.49 9.38
CA PHE A 142 5.42 6.78 10.48
C PHE A 142 4.52 6.63 11.70
N LYS A 143 3.61 7.59 11.92
CA LYS A 143 2.59 7.49 12.98
C LYS A 143 1.64 6.33 12.73
N SER A 144 1.14 6.17 11.50
CA SER A 144 0.24 5.05 11.17
C SER A 144 0.97 3.71 11.16
N ILE A 145 2.21 3.66 10.64
CA ILE A 145 3.07 2.46 10.74
C ILE A 145 3.22 2.03 12.22
N LYS A 146 3.59 2.94 13.12
CA LYS A 146 3.74 2.61 14.55
C LYS A 146 2.47 2.09 15.20
N ALA A 147 1.32 2.58 14.78
CA ALA A 147 0.01 2.16 15.26
C ALA A 147 -0.53 0.90 14.55
N SER A 148 0.19 0.36 13.56
CA SER A 148 -0.26 -0.75 12.75
C SER A 148 -0.18 -2.09 13.48
N ASN A 149 -0.98 -3.05 13.03
CA ASN A 149 -0.88 -4.44 13.49
C ASN A 149 0.48 -5.06 13.18
N ALA A 150 1.15 -4.62 12.12
CA ALA A 150 2.48 -5.10 11.77
C ALA A 150 3.53 -4.71 12.81
N THR A 151 3.54 -3.45 13.26
CA THR A 151 4.41 -3.03 14.35
C THR A 151 4.05 -3.70 15.67
N ARG A 152 2.75 -3.86 15.98
CA ARG A 152 2.33 -4.61 17.18
C ARG A 152 2.85 -6.05 17.17
N PHE A 153 2.67 -6.75 16.06
CA PHE A 153 3.17 -8.12 15.90
C PHE A 153 4.69 -8.19 16.01
N LEU A 154 5.44 -7.27 15.38
CA LEU A 154 6.91 -7.27 15.43
C LEU A 154 7.46 -6.97 16.82
N ASN A 155 6.74 -6.18 17.63
CA ASN A 155 7.17 -5.84 18.99
C ASN A 155 6.90 -6.99 19.97
N ASP A 156 5.73 -7.61 19.91
CA ASP A 156 5.36 -8.75 20.75
C ASP A 156 4.37 -9.68 20.03
N PRO A 157 4.87 -10.70 19.32
CA PRO A 157 4.02 -11.64 18.59
C PRO A 157 3.05 -12.42 19.49
N ILE A 158 3.47 -12.76 20.72
CA ILE A 158 2.67 -13.56 21.64
C ILE A 158 1.49 -12.73 22.12
N GLN A 159 1.76 -11.53 22.64
CA GLN A 159 0.71 -10.61 23.09
C GLN A 159 -0.25 -10.25 21.94
N PHE A 160 0.27 -10.05 20.73
CA PHE A 160 -0.55 -9.77 19.55
C PHE A 160 -1.60 -10.88 19.30
N PHE A 161 -1.20 -12.15 19.33
CA PHE A 161 -2.15 -13.26 19.15
C PHE A 161 -3.09 -13.44 20.33
N GLU A 162 -2.63 -13.19 21.57
CA GLU A 162 -3.51 -13.20 22.74
C GLU A 162 -4.61 -12.14 22.62
N ASP A 163 -4.27 -10.92 22.20
CA ASP A 163 -5.23 -9.83 22.02
C ASP A 163 -6.28 -10.17 20.96
N LEU A 164 -5.86 -10.77 19.84
CA LEU A 164 -6.79 -11.24 18.80
C LEU A 164 -7.77 -12.29 19.33
N SER A 165 -7.30 -13.22 20.14
CA SER A 165 -8.15 -14.28 20.72
C SER A 165 -9.21 -13.73 21.69
N LYS A 166 -8.86 -12.68 22.45
CA LYS A 166 -9.77 -12.00 23.40
C LYS A 166 -10.85 -11.19 22.69
N ASN A 167 -10.54 -10.57 21.55
CA ASN A 167 -11.51 -9.78 20.79
C ASN A 167 -12.56 -10.69 20.10
N ASN A 168 -12.13 -11.80 19.51
CA ASN A 168 -13.05 -12.77 18.88
C ASN A 168 -14.00 -13.45 19.87
N SER A 169 -13.58 -13.61 21.13
CA SER A 169 -14.39 -14.23 22.19
C SER A 169 -15.41 -13.27 22.82
N ASN A 170 -15.27 -11.96 22.64
CA ASN A 170 -16.25 -10.97 23.08
C ASN A 170 -17.38 -10.77 22.05
N GLU A 171 -17.10 -10.87 20.75
CA GLU A 171 -18.14 -10.82 19.71
C GLU A 171 -19.08 -12.05 19.76
N THR A 172 -18.58 -13.22 20.15
CA THR A 172 -19.39 -14.43 20.33
C THR A 172 -20.30 -14.41 21.56
N ARG A 173 -20.16 -13.43 22.45
CA ARG A 173 -20.98 -13.29 23.68
C ARG A 173 -22.12 -12.28 23.56
N LEU A 174 -22.20 -11.55 22.45
CA LEU A 174 -23.23 -10.53 22.18
C LEU A 174 -24.19 -10.92 21.04
N GLY A 175 -24.19 -12.20 20.63
CA GLY A 175 -25.12 -12.78 19.66
C GLY A 175 -26.28 -13.54 20.30
#